data_AF-A0AAD9UJE6-F1
#
_entry.id   AF-A0AAD9UJE6-F1
#
_cell.length_a   1.000
_cell.length_b   1.000
_cell.length_c   1.000
_cell.angle_alpha   90.00
_cell.angle_beta   90.00
_cell.angle_gamma   90.00
#
_symmetry.space_group_name_H-M   'P 1'
#
loop_
_entity.id
_entity.type
_entity.pdbx_description
1 polymer ?
#
loop_
_entity_poly.entity_id
_entity_poly.type
_entity_poly.pdbx_seq_one_letter_code
_entity_poly.pdbx_strand_id
1 'polypeptide(L)'
;MVCAHKLAIICVYRPPSMPNATFIDDFSTCIDKVHVHFDNIIVIGDLNYGLVKPDKSQPLHTVCDIFDFTNVIKTPTCFMKDANPSILEVILTNRPSLLFNVTNFTCGISDGHNMISCVIKGAAPPPNKRKIKCRSYKHFDEKVFSEAVGVITFDVAYFFDDVDDIYWAHEVLLTDVLNEHGN
;
A
#
# COMPACT_ATOMS: atom_id res chain seq x y z
N MET A 1 -15.99 -3.28 -28.50
CA MET A 1 -15.55 -2.09 -27.74
C MET A 1 -16.06 -2.28 -26.31
N VAL A 2 -15.24 -2.84 -25.41
CA VAL A 2 -15.66 -2.99 -24.00
C VAL A 2 -15.52 -1.59 -23.40
N CYS A 3 -16.63 -0.96 -23.04
CA CYS A 3 -16.59 0.29 -22.29
C CYS A 3 -15.92 -0.03 -20.96
N ALA A 4 -14.66 0.38 -20.77
CA ALA A 4 -13.96 0.15 -19.52
C ALA A 4 -14.61 1.05 -18.48
N HIS A 5 -15.41 0.46 -17.60
CA HIS A 5 -16.01 1.16 -16.47
C HIS A 5 -14.89 1.81 -15.65
N LYS A 6 -15.00 3.11 -15.42
CA LYS A 6 -13.94 3.88 -14.75
C LYS A 6 -13.98 3.57 -13.25
N LEU A 7 -12.79 3.35 -12.69
CA LEU A 7 -12.58 3.08 -11.27
C LEU A 7 -11.90 4.27 -10.60
N ALA A 8 -12.45 4.75 -9.49
CA ALA A 8 -11.80 5.67 -8.57
C ALA A 8 -11.39 4.94 -7.28
N ILE A 9 -10.17 5.18 -6.83
CA ILE A 9 -9.68 4.79 -5.51
C ILE A 9 -9.43 6.07 -4.72
N ILE A 10 -10.10 6.21 -3.59
CA ILE A 10 -10.06 7.41 -2.75
C ILE A 10 -9.52 7.01 -1.38
N CYS A 11 -8.47 7.70 -0.94
CA CYS A 11 -7.93 7.54 0.41
C CYS A 11 -8.54 8.61 1.31
N VAL A 12 -9.15 8.21 2.43
CA VAL A 12 -9.80 9.11 3.37
C VAL A 12 -9.27 8.85 4.77
N TYR A 13 -8.85 9.91 5.44
CA TYR A 13 -8.56 9.91 6.87
C TYR A 13 -9.51 10.87 7.57
N ARG A 14 -10.25 10.37 8.57
CA ARG A 14 -11.07 11.22 9.45
C ARG A 14 -10.44 11.21 10.84
N PRO A 15 -9.93 12.36 11.32
CA PRO A 15 -9.44 12.48 12.69
C PRO A 15 -10.56 12.17 13.71
N PRO A 16 -10.24 11.55 14.86
CA PRO A 16 -11.25 11.24 15.88
C PRO A 16 -11.92 12.49 16.47
N SER A 17 -11.24 13.64 16.41
CA SER A 17 -11.75 14.94 16.87
C SER A 17 -12.67 15.64 15.87
N MET A 18 -12.76 15.18 14.62
CA MET A 18 -13.58 15.82 13.58
C MET A 18 -15.08 15.62 13.87
N PRO A 19 -15.91 16.68 13.87
CA PRO A 19 -17.36 16.53 14.02
C PRO A 19 -17.98 15.67 12.92
N ASN A 20 -18.98 14.86 13.26
CA ASN A 20 -19.65 13.97 12.30
C ASN A 20 -20.31 14.74 11.15
N ALA A 21 -20.96 15.87 11.45
CA ALA A 21 -21.61 16.70 10.43
C ALA A 21 -20.61 17.22 9.39
N THR A 22 -19.45 17.70 9.85
CA THR A 22 -18.36 18.15 8.97
C THR A 22 -17.84 17.01 8.10
N PHE A 23 -17.58 15.84 8.68
CA PHE A 23 -17.14 14.68 7.90
C PHE A 23 -18.18 14.30 6.83
N ILE A 24 -19.47 14.20 7.20
CA ILE A 24 -20.52 13.81 6.27
C ILE A 24 -20.62 14.82 5.11
N ASP A 25 -20.58 16.12 5.40
CA ASP A 25 -20.68 17.17 4.37
C ASP A 25 -19.48 17.14 3.40
N ASP A 26 -18.25 17.08 3.95
CA ASP A 26 -17.02 17.03 3.15
C ASP A 26 -16.94 15.74 2.33
N PHE A 27 -17.25 14.59 2.97
CA PHE A 27 -17.27 13.28 2.31
C PHE A 27 -18.28 13.25 1.19
N SER A 28 -19.52 13.71 1.45
CA SER A 28 -20.59 13.69 0.45
C SER A 28 -20.26 14.59 -0.73
N THR A 29 -19.79 15.81 -0.47
CA THR A 29 -19.35 16.75 -1.50
C THR A 29 -18.22 16.17 -2.38
N CYS A 30 -17.29 15.43 -1.77
CA CYS A 30 -16.21 14.77 -2.49
C CYS A 30 -16.75 13.63 -3.37
N ILE A 31 -17.55 12.74 -2.78
CA ILE A 31 -18.06 11.55 -3.45
C ILE A 31 -19.05 11.91 -4.57
N ASP A 32 -19.88 12.93 -4.42
CA ASP A 32 -20.76 13.45 -5.48
C ASP A 32 -19.97 13.86 -6.72
N LYS A 33 -18.85 14.58 -6.54
CA LYS A 33 -17.97 14.97 -7.66
C LYS A 33 -17.33 13.77 -8.34
N VAL A 34 -16.97 12.74 -7.57
CA VAL A 34 -16.40 11.50 -8.13
C VAL A 34 -17.47 10.70 -8.88
N HIS A 35 -18.68 10.60 -8.35
CA HIS A 35 -19.78 9.85 -8.96
C HIS A 35 -20.15 10.33 -10.36
N VAL A 36 -19.93 11.61 -10.68
CA VAL A 36 -20.14 12.17 -12.03
C VAL A 36 -19.22 11.53 -13.08
N HIS A 37 -18.05 11.02 -12.67
CA HIS A 37 -16.99 10.60 -13.59
C HIS A 37 -16.64 9.10 -13.51
N PHE A 38 -17.04 8.40 -12.45
CA PHE A 38 -16.62 7.03 -12.16
C PHE A 38 -17.80 6.13 -11.84
N ASP A 39 -17.84 4.95 -12.46
CA ASP A 39 -18.88 3.95 -12.23
C ASP A 39 -18.61 3.11 -10.98
N ASN A 40 -17.32 2.86 -10.72
CA ASN A 40 -16.85 2.04 -9.63
C ASN A 40 -16.03 2.91 -8.68
N ILE A 41 -16.38 2.91 -7.41
CA ILE A 41 -15.69 3.69 -6.38
C ILE A 41 -15.23 2.73 -5.28
N ILE A 42 -13.96 2.90 -4.88
CA ILE A 42 -13.38 2.25 -3.71
C ILE A 42 -12.88 3.37 -2.80
N VAL A 43 -13.36 3.41 -1.56
CA VAL A 43 -12.85 4.29 -0.51
C VAL A 43 -12.07 3.45 0.49
N ILE A 44 -10.83 3.83 0.76
CA ILE A 44 -9.97 3.20 1.76
C ILE A 44 -9.50 4.20 2.80
N GLY A 45 -9.27 3.73 4.02
CA GLY A 45 -8.56 4.50 5.04
C GLY A 45 -9.16 4.37 6.43
N ASP A 46 -8.65 5.18 7.35
CA ASP A 46 -9.05 5.18 8.76
C ASP A 46 -10.07 6.29 9.03
N LEU A 47 -11.30 5.88 9.37
CA LEU A 47 -12.40 6.81 9.64
C LEU A 47 -12.70 6.99 11.14
N ASN A 48 -12.00 6.28 12.02
CA ASN A 48 -12.19 6.39 13.47
C ASN A 48 -13.65 6.24 13.96
N TYR A 49 -14.49 5.46 13.25
CA TYR A 49 -15.91 5.26 13.60
C TYR A 49 -16.19 4.05 14.50
N GLY A 50 -15.17 3.26 14.87
CA GLY A 50 -15.29 2.17 15.85
C GLY A 50 -16.49 1.25 15.59
N LEU A 51 -16.48 0.49 14.48
CA LEU A 51 -17.67 -0.21 13.95
C LEU A 51 -18.14 -1.42 14.76
N VAL A 52 -17.60 -1.61 15.95
CA VAL A 52 -18.04 -2.66 16.89
C VAL A 52 -19.28 -2.22 17.67
N LYS A 53 -19.49 -0.90 17.86
CA LYS A 53 -20.66 -0.37 18.57
C LYS A 53 -21.61 0.37 17.62
N PRO A 54 -22.91 0.04 17.60
CA PRO A 54 -23.88 0.61 16.64
C PRO A 54 -24.07 2.13 16.71
N ASP A 55 -23.82 2.75 17.87
CA ASP A 55 -23.95 4.19 18.11
C ASP A 55 -22.83 4.99 17.43
N LYS A 56 -21.60 4.45 17.46
CA LYS A 56 -20.43 5.09 16.85
C LYS A 56 -20.35 4.90 15.34
N SER A 57 -20.97 3.84 14.81
CA SER A 57 -20.97 3.53 13.38
C SER A 57 -22.04 4.28 12.58
N GLN A 58 -23.01 4.96 13.22
CA GLN A 58 -24.15 5.60 12.53
C GLN A 58 -23.73 6.52 11.37
N PRO A 59 -22.74 7.44 11.52
CA PRO A 59 -22.33 8.31 10.41
C PRO A 59 -21.79 7.52 9.22
N LEU A 60 -21.05 6.44 9.47
CA LEU A 60 -20.56 5.56 8.41
C LEU A 60 -21.73 4.83 7.72
N HIS A 61 -22.70 4.35 8.48
CA HIS A 61 -23.91 3.75 7.89
C HIS A 61 -24.67 4.75 7.03
N THR A 62 -24.82 5.99 7.49
CA THR A 62 -25.47 7.06 6.72
C THR A 62 -24.79 7.29 5.37
N VAL A 63 -23.46 7.45 5.33
CA VAL A 63 -22.77 7.64 4.04
C VAL A 63 -22.80 6.39 3.18
N CYS A 64 -22.76 5.19 3.78
CA CYS A 64 -22.92 3.94 3.05
C CYS A 64 -24.30 3.83 2.40
N ASP A 65 -25.37 4.20 3.11
CA ASP A 65 -26.73 4.15 2.60
C ASP A 65 -26.96 5.19 1.48
N ILE A 66 -26.38 6.40 1.61
CA ILE A 66 -26.49 7.45 0.61
C ILE A 66 -25.81 7.06 -0.71
N PHE A 67 -24.61 6.47 -0.64
CA PHE A 67 -23.76 6.19 -1.80
C PHE A 67 -23.75 4.73 -2.24
N ASP A 68 -24.65 3.91 -1.69
CA ASP A 68 -24.74 2.45 -1.91
C ASP A 68 -23.39 1.75 -1.66
N PHE A 69 -22.64 2.21 -0.65
CA PHE A 69 -21.37 1.61 -0.29
C PHE A 69 -21.52 0.45 0.68
N THR A 70 -20.76 -0.60 0.43
CA THR A 70 -20.58 -1.71 1.37
C THR A 70 -19.16 -1.68 1.94
N ASN A 71 -19.02 -1.70 3.27
CA ASN A 71 -17.72 -1.98 3.89
C ASN A 71 -17.40 -3.48 3.80
N VAL A 72 -16.34 -3.86 3.11
CA VAL A 72 -15.91 -5.27 2.98
C VAL A 72 -15.04 -5.73 4.16
N ILE A 73 -14.58 -4.82 5.01
CA ILE A 73 -13.88 -5.17 6.26
C ILE A 73 -14.90 -5.59 7.32
N LYS A 74 -14.75 -6.82 7.85
CA LYS A 74 -15.66 -7.42 8.85
C LYS A 74 -14.97 -7.82 10.15
N THR A 75 -13.64 -7.80 10.19
CA THR A 75 -12.83 -8.20 11.35
C THR A 75 -12.15 -6.98 11.96
N PRO A 76 -11.89 -6.97 13.28
CA PRO A 76 -11.15 -5.89 13.92
C PRO A 76 -9.81 -5.63 13.25
N THR A 77 -9.49 -4.36 13.02
CA THR A 77 -8.30 -3.89 12.31
C THR A 77 -7.33 -3.16 13.23
N CYS A 78 -7.79 -2.66 14.38
CA CYS A 78 -6.96 -1.97 15.36
C CYS A 78 -6.98 -2.70 16.71
N PHE A 79 -5.79 -3.01 17.22
CA PHE A 79 -5.50 -3.78 18.42
C PHE A 79 -4.54 -3.01 19.34
N MET A 80 -5.04 -1.94 19.95
CA MET A 80 -4.28 -1.17 20.92
C MET A 80 -4.12 -1.95 22.23
N LYS A 81 -2.94 -1.83 22.86
CA LYS A 81 -2.68 -2.40 24.17
C LYS A 81 -3.69 -1.86 25.19
N ASP A 82 -4.30 -2.74 25.97
CA ASP A 82 -5.30 -2.41 27.00
C ASP A 82 -6.63 -1.83 26.48
N ALA A 83 -6.92 -1.97 25.18
CA ALA A 83 -8.20 -1.60 24.58
C ALA A 83 -8.91 -2.79 23.93
N ASN A 84 -10.23 -2.69 23.79
CA ASN A 84 -10.98 -3.67 23.00
C ASN A 84 -10.62 -3.54 21.51
N PRO A 85 -10.44 -4.66 20.79
CA PRO A 85 -10.25 -4.63 19.34
C PRO A 85 -11.36 -3.85 18.65
N SER A 86 -10.97 -3.02 17.67
CA SER A 86 -11.90 -2.14 16.95
C SER A 86 -11.72 -2.22 15.45
N ILE A 87 -12.78 -1.89 14.72
CA ILE A 87 -12.73 -1.71 13.27
C ILE A 87 -12.71 -0.20 13.04
N LEU A 88 -11.56 0.34 12.65
CA LEU A 88 -11.37 1.78 12.37
C LEU A 88 -11.17 2.03 10.88
N GLU A 89 -10.44 1.11 10.25
CA GLU A 89 -10.15 1.10 8.82
C GLU A 89 -11.29 0.47 8.02
N VAL A 90 -11.51 1.05 6.85
CA VAL A 90 -12.60 0.65 5.96
C VAL A 90 -12.09 0.38 4.55
N ILE A 91 -12.80 -0.49 3.86
CA ILE A 91 -12.78 -0.58 2.40
C ILE A 91 -14.23 -0.52 1.97
N LEU A 92 -14.69 0.67 1.55
CA LEU A 92 -16.04 0.91 1.09
C LEU A 92 -16.09 0.80 -0.43
N THR A 93 -17.14 0.20 -0.98
CA THR A 93 -17.33 0.20 -2.43
C THR A 93 -18.80 0.09 -2.82
N ASN A 94 -19.18 0.75 -3.92
CA ASN A 94 -20.48 0.56 -4.58
C ASN A 94 -20.54 -0.69 -5.47
N ARG A 95 -19.44 -1.43 -5.60
CA ARG A 95 -19.35 -2.63 -6.43
C ARG A 95 -18.61 -3.75 -5.72
N PRO A 96 -19.20 -4.36 -4.68
CA PRO A 96 -18.53 -5.39 -3.87
C PRO A 96 -18.04 -6.60 -4.69
N SER A 97 -18.73 -6.92 -5.79
CA SER A 97 -18.37 -8.03 -6.69
C SER A 97 -17.02 -7.86 -7.39
N LEU A 98 -16.49 -6.63 -7.48
CA LEU A 98 -15.16 -6.33 -8.00
C LEU A 98 -14.05 -6.67 -7.00
N LEU A 99 -14.36 -6.79 -5.70
CA LEU A 99 -13.36 -7.07 -4.67
C LEU A 99 -13.40 -8.54 -4.28
N PHE A 100 -12.21 -9.12 -4.04
CA PHE A 100 -12.06 -10.46 -3.48
C PHE A 100 -10.76 -10.58 -2.69
N ASN A 101 -10.56 -11.69 -1.99
CA ASN A 101 -9.38 -11.94 -1.15
C ASN A 101 -9.10 -10.77 -0.20
N VAL A 102 -10.12 -10.33 0.53
CA VAL A 102 -9.95 -9.31 1.57
C VAL A 102 -9.10 -9.92 2.69
N THR A 103 -7.98 -9.29 3.01
CA THR A 103 -7.08 -9.74 4.08
C THR A 103 -6.92 -8.64 5.12
N ASN A 104 -6.62 -9.06 6.34
CA ASN A 104 -6.39 -8.23 7.49
C ASN A 104 -5.29 -8.92 8.32
N PHE A 105 -4.09 -8.34 8.34
CA PHE A 105 -2.93 -8.95 8.97
C PHE A 105 -2.03 -7.92 9.62
N THR A 106 -1.36 -8.31 10.71
CA THR A 106 -0.37 -7.45 11.37
C THR A 106 0.89 -7.35 10.51
N CYS A 107 1.39 -6.12 10.32
CA CYS A 107 2.64 -5.84 9.63
C CYS A 107 3.84 -5.70 10.58
N GLY A 108 3.62 -5.73 11.90
CA GLY A 108 4.66 -5.61 12.93
C GLY A 108 5.31 -4.22 13.05
N ILE A 109 4.90 -3.24 12.24
CA ILE A 109 5.48 -1.89 12.20
C ILE A 109 4.53 -0.78 12.65
N SER A 110 3.23 -1.07 12.79
CA SER A 110 2.24 -0.12 13.33
C SER A 110 2.07 -0.30 14.83
N ASP A 111 1.69 0.79 15.49
CA ASP A 111 1.31 0.95 16.90
C ASP A 111 0.02 0.22 17.33
N GLY A 112 -0.65 -0.46 16.41
CA GLY A 112 -1.83 -1.28 16.71
C GLY A 112 -2.72 -1.55 15.50
N HIS A 113 -2.47 -0.88 14.38
CA HIS A 113 -3.24 -1.05 13.15
C HIS A 113 -2.70 -2.24 12.35
N ASN A 114 -3.62 -3.08 11.89
CA ASN A 114 -3.34 -4.11 10.92
C ASN A 114 -3.36 -3.52 9.52
N MET A 115 -2.56 -4.11 8.65
CA MET A 115 -2.67 -3.88 7.22
C MET A 115 -3.90 -4.60 6.68
N ILE A 116 -4.78 -3.85 6.00
CA ILE A 116 -5.89 -4.40 5.23
C ILE A 116 -5.57 -4.37 3.75
N SER A 117 -5.98 -5.40 3.02
CA SER A 117 -5.85 -5.45 1.57
C SER A 117 -7.03 -6.13 0.92
N CYS A 118 -7.23 -5.88 -0.37
CA CYS A 118 -8.15 -6.62 -1.21
C CYS A 118 -7.58 -6.70 -2.63
N VAL A 119 -8.08 -7.65 -3.42
CA VAL A 119 -7.76 -7.76 -4.84
C VAL A 119 -8.92 -7.21 -5.65
N ILE A 120 -8.60 -6.32 -6.60
CA ILE A 120 -9.56 -5.71 -7.50
C ILE A 120 -9.59 -6.54 -8.79
N LYS A 121 -10.78 -7.04 -9.17
CA LYS A 121 -11.00 -7.69 -10.46
C LYS A 121 -10.96 -6.64 -11.56
N GLY A 122 -10.05 -6.80 -12.50
CA GLY A 122 -9.94 -5.92 -13.65
C GLY A 122 -9.27 -6.63 -14.82
N ALA A 123 -9.58 -6.17 -16.03
CA ALA A 123 -8.78 -6.50 -17.20
C ALA A 123 -7.54 -5.61 -17.18
N ALA A 124 -6.40 -6.16 -16.76
CA ALA A 124 -5.12 -5.50 -16.96
C ALA A 124 -4.64 -5.80 -18.39
N PRO A 125 -4.13 -4.79 -19.14
CA PRO A 125 -3.39 -5.09 -20.36
C PRO A 125 -2.22 -6.03 -20.00
N PRO A 126 -1.86 -6.98 -20.88
CA PRO A 126 -0.74 -7.85 -20.62
C PRO A 126 0.51 -7.00 -20.33
N PRO A 127 1.31 -7.37 -19.31
CA PRO A 127 2.50 -6.60 -18.98
C PRO A 127 3.38 -6.50 -20.22
N ASN A 128 3.95 -5.31 -20.45
CA ASN A 128 4.91 -5.12 -21.53
C ASN A 128 6.03 -6.17 -21.38
N LYS A 129 6.40 -6.83 -22.48
CA LYS A 129 7.53 -7.77 -22.49
C LYS A 129 8.79 -7.01 -22.09
N ARG A 130 9.24 -7.19 -20.85
CA ARG A 130 10.50 -6.61 -20.37
C ARG A 130 11.63 -7.59 -20.67
N LYS A 131 12.67 -7.13 -21.35
CA LYS A 131 13.96 -7.83 -21.35
C LYS A 131 14.61 -7.56 -20.00
N ILE A 132 14.71 -8.58 -19.16
CA ILE A 132 15.47 -8.51 -17.91
C ILE A 132 16.89 -8.96 -18.24
N LYS A 133 17.88 -8.10 -18.01
CA LYS A 133 19.28 -8.52 -18.00
C LYS A 133 19.54 -9.14 -16.63
N CYS A 134 19.94 -10.40 -16.62
CA CYS A 134 20.42 -11.09 -15.43
C CYS A 134 21.89 -11.41 -15.63
N ARG A 135 22.68 -11.37 -14.55
CA ARG A 135 24.02 -11.95 -14.56
C ARG A 135 23.90 -13.48 -14.53
N SER A 136 24.69 -14.13 -15.35
CA SER A 136 24.90 -15.57 -15.37
C SER A 136 25.91 -15.95 -14.29
N TYR A 137 25.43 -16.68 -13.29
CA TYR A 137 26.28 -17.26 -12.24
C TYR A 137 26.71 -18.69 -12.56
N LYS A 138 26.61 -19.13 -13.83
CA LYS A 138 26.92 -20.51 -14.25
C LYS A 138 28.37 -20.91 -13.92
N HIS A 139 29.27 -19.94 -13.88
CA HIS A 139 30.69 -20.11 -13.57
C HIS A 139 31.10 -19.33 -12.32
N PHE A 140 30.15 -19.00 -11.47
CA PHE A 140 30.41 -18.28 -10.23
C PHE A 140 31.12 -19.20 -9.23
N ASP A 141 32.20 -18.70 -8.64
CA ASP A 141 32.91 -19.34 -7.54
C ASP A 141 32.79 -18.45 -6.30
N GLU A 142 32.03 -18.93 -5.31
CA GLU A 142 31.75 -18.21 -4.06
C GLU A 142 33.02 -17.89 -3.28
N LYS A 143 34.01 -18.79 -3.30
CA LYS A 143 35.25 -18.61 -2.53
C LYS A 143 36.08 -17.50 -3.16
N VAL A 144 36.26 -17.55 -4.48
CA VAL A 144 37.03 -16.52 -5.21
C VAL A 144 36.33 -15.16 -5.11
N PHE A 145 35.00 -15.11 -5.24
CA PHE A 145 34.25 -13.87 -5.07
C PHE A 145 34.38 -13.31 -3.66
N SER A 146 34.27 -14.14 -2.63
CA SER A 146 34.40 -13.71 -1.23
C SER A 146 35.80 -13.17 -0.93
N GLU A 147 36.84 -13.81 -1.49
CA GLU A 147 38.22 -13.31 -1.42
C GLU A 147 38.36 -11.96 -2.14
N ALA A 148 37.76 -11.79 -3.32
CA ALA A 148 37.77 -10.54 -4.08
C ALA A 148 37.02 -9.39 -3.36
N VAL A 149 35.88 -9.68 -2.74
CA VAL A 149 35.15 -8.70 -1.92
C VAL A 149 35.96 -8.33 -0.67
N GLY A 150 36.63 -9.31 -0.06
CA GLY A 150 37.43 -9.09 1.14
C GLY A 150 38.66 -8.19 0.95
N VAL A 151 39.14 -8.00 -0.28
CA VAL A 151 40.25 -7.10 -0.59
C VAL A 151 39.80 -5.68 -1.00
N ILE A 152 38.50 -5.44 -1.18
CA ILE A 152 37.99 -4.10 -1.52
C ILE A 152 38.27 -3.15 -0.35
N THR A 153 38.96 -2.03 -0.62
CA THR A 153 39.18 -0.97 0.36
C THR A 153 38.00 0.00 0.36
N PHE A 154 36.89 -0.41 0.96
CA PHE A 154 35.67 0.39 1.04
C PHE A 154 35.87 1.73 1.75
N ASP A 155 36.88 1.83 2.62
CA ASP A 155 37.22 3.06 3.33
C ASP A 155 37.55 4.22 2.38
N VAL A 156 37.95 3.94 1.14
CA VAL A 156 38.22 4.96 0.13
C VAL A 156 36.97 5.79 -0.21
N ALA A 157 35.78 5.22 -0.08
CA ALA A 157 34.53 5.95 -0.31
C ALA A 157 34.33 7.10 0.69
N TYR A 158 34.86 7.00 1.91
CA TYR A 158 34.72 8.04 2.94
C TYR A 158 35.69 9.22 2.78
N PHE A 159 36.52 9.24 1.72
CA PHE A 159 37.26 10.46 1.36
C PHE A 159 36.39 11.51 0.65
N PHE A 160 35.19 11.13 0.21
CA PHE A 160 34.23 12.06 -0.38
C PHE A 160 33.35 12.70 0.72
N ASP A 161 33.04 13.98 0.56
CA ASP A 161 32.23 14.74 1.54
C ASP A 161 30.71 14.60 1.27
N ASP A 162 30.32 14.26 0.04
CA ASP A 162 28.93 14.15 -0.39
C ASP A 162 28.40 12.71 -0.30
N VAL A 163 27.15 12.55 0.13
CA VAL A 163 26.53 11.24 0.36
C VAL A 163 26.28 10.48 -0.95
N ASP A 164 25.95 11.18 -2.03
CA ASP A 164 25.74 10.55 -3.34
C ASP A 164 27.08 10.09 -3.92
N ASP A 165 28.17 10.85 -3.70
CA ASP A 165 29.53 10.46 -4.10
C ASP A 165 30.05 9.26 -3.31
N ILE A 166 29.79 9.19 -1.99
CA ILE A 166 30.10 8.02 -1.15
C ILE A 166 29.36 6.78 -1.68
N TYR A 167 28.05 6.92 -1.96
CA TYR A 167 27.25 5.83 -2.52
C TYR A 167 27.78 5.37 -3.88
N TRP A 168 28.09 6.32 -4.78
CA TRP A 168 28.65 6.02 -6.09
C TRP A 168 29.98 5.27 -5.98
N ALA A 169 30.87 5.68 -5.08
CA ALA A 169 32.15 5.01 -4.87
C ALA A 169 31.97 3.56 -4.39
N HIS A 170 31.06 3.33 -3.43
CA HIS A 170 30.71 1.97 -3.01
C HIS A 170 30.09 1.13 -4.14
N GLU A 171 29.20 1.73 -4.94
CA GLU A 171 28.55 1.06 -6.07
C GLU A 171 29.59 0.63 -7.12
N VAL A 172 30.52 1.50 -7.47
CA VAL A 172 31.59 1.21 -8.45
C VAL A 172 32.48 0.08 -7.95
N LEU A 173 33.01 0.20 -6.73
CA LEU A 173 33.92 -0.81 -6.15
C LEU A 173 33.29 -2.20 -6.10
N LEU A 174 32.02 -2.30 -5.72
CA LEU A 174 31.31 -3.57 -5.67
C LEU A 174 30.93 -4.07 -7.07
N THR A 175 30.52 -3.18 -7.96
CA THR A 175 30.09 -3.52 -9.32
C THR A 175 31.24 -4.07 -10.15
N ASP A 176 32.46 -3.57 -9.97
CA ASP A 176 33.65 -4.09 -10.65
C ASP A 176 33.90 -5.56 -10.30
N VAL A 177 33.90 -5.90 -9.01
CA VAL A 177 34.02 -7.29 -8.56
C VAL A 177 32.84 -8.14 -9.07
N LEU A 178 31.62 -7.61 -9.03
CA LEU A 178 30.45 -8.32 -9.56
C LEU A 178 30.55 -8.57 -11.08
N ASN A 179 31.15 -7.66 -11.86
CA ASN A 179 31.36 -7.81 -13.29
C ASN A 179 32.43 -8.86 -13.62
N GLU A 180 33.48 -8.96 -12.80
CA GLU A 180 34.53 -9.98 -12.99
C GLU A 180 34.02 -11.40 -12.68
N HIS A 181 33.14 -11.54 -11.69
CA HIS A 181 32.68 -12.85 -11.21
C HIS A 181 31.30 -13.27 -11.75
N GLY A 182 30.55 -12.37 -12.41
CA GLY A 182 29.23 -12.65 -12.98
C GLY A 182 28.98 -11.89 -14.28
N ASN A 183 28.81 -12.63 -15.38
CA ASN A 183 28.49 -12.10 -16.72
C ASN A 183 26.99 -11.96 -16.93
#